data_AF-A0A9P3KT80-F1
#
_entry.id   AF-A0A9P3KT80-F1
#
_cell.length_a   1.000
_cell.length_b   1.000
_cell.length_c   1.000
_cell.angle_alpha   90.00
_cell.angle_beta   90.00
_cell.angle_gamma   90.00
#
_symmetry.space_group_name_H-M   'P 1'
#
loop_
_entity.id
_entity.type
_entity.pdbx_description
1 polymer ?
#
loop_
_entity_poly.entity_id
_entity_poly.type
_entity_poly.pdbx_seq_one_letter_code
_entity_poly.pdbx_strand_id
1 'polypeptide(L)'
;MGAVTDDTPVVTTVHDSQLVKGAIPSSKLRQHDLPVDIICTPTQIIRVTDKIPKPTGIYWHLLSPQKLAQIRILQQLKDQIEVQTGAALPLGPDEGRVQLVH
;
A
#
# COMPACT_ATOMS: atom_id res chain seq x y z
N MET A 1 10.02 13.03 10.68
CA MET A 1 8.85 12.32 11.28
C MET A 1 9.37 11.00 11.82
N GLY A 2 9.40 10.81 13.15
CA GLY A 2 9.98 9.62 13.79
C GLY A 2 9.00 8.87 14.70
N ALA A 3 7.69 9.13 14.55
CA ALA A 3 6.66 8.47 15.35
C ALA A 3 6.38 7.03 14.90
N VAL A 4 6.76 6.69 13.66
CA VAL A 4 6.53 5.38 13.04
C VAL A 4 7.86 4.91 12.45
N THR A 5 8.16 3.62 12.63
CA THR A 5 9.33 2.91 12.13
C THR A 5 8.89 1.63 11.43
N ASP A 6 9.80 0.94 10.76
CA ASP A 6 9.49 -0.34 10.08
C ASP A 6 9.00 -1.43 11.07
N ASP A 7 9.42 -1.34 12.33
CA ASP A 7 9.02 -2.22 13.43
C ASP A 7 7.67 -1.85 14.06
N THR A 8 7.06 -0.73 13.66
CA THR A 8 5.76 -0.31 14.20
C THR A 8 4.66 -1.31 13.79
N PRO A 9 3.91 -1.90 14.75
CA PRO A 9 2.90 -2.90 14.43
C PRO A 9 1.69 -2.28 13.72
N VAL A 10 1.19 -2.97 12.70
CA VAL A 10 -0.04 -2.61 12.00
C VAL A 10 -1.19 -3.44 12.55
N VAL A 11 -2.18 -2.78 13.15
CA VAL A 11 -3.32 -3.43 13.80
C VAL A 11 -4.61 -3.00 13.11
N THR A 12 -5.50 -3.95 12.86
CA THR A 12 -6.84 -3.67 12.32
C THR A 12 -7.93 -4.33 13.15
N THR A 13 -9.14 -3.77 13.08
CA THR A 13 -10.36 -4.34 13.65
C THR A 13 -11.32 -4.72 12.53
N VAL A 14 -11.86 -5.94 12.60
CA VAL A 14 -12.85 -6.45 11.63
C VAL A 14 -13.93 -7.24 12.35
N HIS A 15 -15.07 -7.47 11.71
CA HIS A 15 -16.09 -8.38 12.22
C HIS A 15 -15.71 -9.85 11.95
N ASP A 16 -16.17 -10.79 12.77
CA ASP A 16 -15.88 -12.22 12.61
C ASP A 16 -16.31 -12.77 11.23
N SER A 17 -17.36 -12.20 10.62
CA SER A 17 -17.83 -12.56 9.28
C SER A 17 -16.90 -12.14 8.14
N GLN A 18 -15.92 -11.26 8.40
CA GLN A 18 -14.91 -10.87 7.42
C GLN A 18 -13.72 -11.85 7.41
N LEU A 19 -13.67 -12.79 8.34
CA LEU A 19 -12.68 -13.86 8.35
C LEU A 19 -13.08 -14.97 7.38
N VAL A 20 -12.20 -15.25 6.42
CA VAL A 20 -12.33 -16.41 5.54
C VAL A 20 -11.58 -17.60 6.12
N LYS A 21 -12.14 -18.80 5.94
CA LYS A 21 -11.47 -20.04 6.35
C LYS A 21 -10.39 -20.40 5.33
N GLY A 22 -9.19 -20.71 5.82
CA GLY A 22 -8.05 -21.09 4.98
C GLY A 22 -7.15 -19.92 4.59
N ALA A 23 -6.02 -20.23 3.95
CA ALA A 23 -5.05 -19.23 3.54
C ALA A 23 -5.50 -18.52 2.24
N ILE A 24 -5.46 -17.19 2.24
CA ILE A 24 -5.53 -16.41 1.00
C ILE A 24 -4.13 -16.44 0.38
N PRO A 25 -3.98 -16.82 -0.91
CA PRO A 25 -2.68 -16.81 -1.56
C PRO A 25 -2.05 -15.42 -1.53
N SER A 26 -0.79 -15.31 -1.09
CA SER A 26 -0.05 -14.06 -1.06
C SER A 26 0.11 -13.42 -2.44
N SER A 27 -0.01 -14.20 -3.52
CA SER A 27 -0.05 -13.71 -4.90
C SER A 27 -1.23 -12.78 -5.20
N LYS A 28 -2.25 -12.72 -4.33
CA LYS A 28 -3.34 -11.75 -4.43
C LYS A 28 -2.98 -10.37 -3.86
N LEU A 29 -1.94 -10.28 -3.04
CA LEU A 29 -1.45 -9.00 -2.54
C LEU A 29 -0.62 -8.31 -3.62
N ARG A 30 -0.87 -7.02 -3.78
CA ARG A 30 -0.05 -6.16 -4.61
C ARG A 30 1.19 -5.74 -3.82
N GLN A 31 2.27 -5.41 -4.52
CA GLN A 31 3.53 -4.97 -3.89
C GLN A 31 3.39 -3.71 -3.00
N HIS A 32 2.31 -2.95 -3.16
CA HIS A 32 1.99 -1.76 -2.36
C HIS A 32 0.98 -2.01 -1.24
N ASP A 33 0.46 -3.24 -1.11
CA ASP A 33 -0.44 -3.57 -0.02
C ASP A 33 0.34 -3.71 1.29
N LEU A 34 -0.18 -3.13 2.36
CA LEU A 34 0.44 -3.16 3.68
C LEU A 34 -0.14 -4.33 4.50
N PRO A 35 0.63 -5.40 4.78
CA PRO A 35 0.15 -6.50 5.61
C PRO A 35 -0.07 -6.04 7.05
N VAL A 36 -1.06 -6.65 7.71
CA VAL A 36 -1.37 -6.42 9.13
C VAL A 36 -0.64 -7.43 10.01
N ASP A 37 -0.16 -6.98 11.16
CA ASP A 37 0.51 -7.82 12.16
C ASP A 37 -0.50 -8.45 13.14
N ILE A 38 -1.61 -7.73 13.42
CA ILE A 38 -2.64 -8.14 14.39
C ILE A 38 -4.03 -7.81 13.83
N ILE A 39 -4.93 -8.79 13.92
CA ILE A 39 -6.34 -8.66 13.56
C ILE A 39 -7.17 -8.86 14.82
N CYS A 40 -7.96 -7.85 15.19
CA CYS A 40 -8.89 -7.93 16.32
C CYS A 40 -10.32 -8.10 15.79
N THR A 41 -11.03 -9.11 16.27
CA THR A 41 -12.48 -9.24 16.11
C THR A 41 -13.17 -9.08 17.47
N PRO A 42 -14.52 -8.90 17.50
CA PRO A 42 -15.24 -8.89 18.77
C PRO A 42 -15.02 -10.12 19.65
N THR A 43 -14.68 -11.28 19.06
CA THR A 43 -14.56 -12.55 19.79
C THR A 43 -13.11 -13.00 20.04
N GLN A 44 -12.13 -12.49 19.29
CA GLN A 44 -10.75 -12.96 19.40
C GLN A 44 -9.71 -11.97 18.86
N ILE A 45 -8.45 -12.20 19.23
CA ILE A 45 -7.28 -11.50 18.69
C ILE A 45 -6.40 -12.51 17.96
N ILE A 46 -6.11 -12.23 16.70
CA ILE A 46 -5.30 -13.08 15.82
C ILE A 46 -3.97 -12.36 15.58
N ARG A 47 -2.86 -13.01 15.93
CA ARG A 47 -1.49 -12.54 15.65
C ARG A 47 -0.95 -13.26 14.42
N VAL A 48 -0.56 -12.51 13.40
CA VAL A 48 -0.06 -13.09 12.14
C VAL A 48 1.41 -13.49 12.33
N THR A 49 1.71 -14.79 12.22
CA THR A 49 3.07 -15.33 12.39
C THR A 49 3.85 -15.39 11.08
N ASP A 50 3.15 -15.68 9.98
CA ASP A 50 3.75 -15.74 8.63
C ASP A 50 3.85 -14.32 8.07
N LYS A 51 4.97 -13.66 8.36
CA LYS A 51 5.17 -12.25 8.01
C LYS A 51 5.44 -12.08 6.52
N ILE A 52 4.59 -11.32 5.87
CA ILE A 52 4.80 -10.79 4.53
C ILE A 52 5.56 -9.46 4.67
N PRO A 53 6.60 -9.19 3.85
CA PRO A 53 7.33 -7.93 3.92
C PRO A 53 6.42 -6.71 3.75
N LYS A 54 6.65 -5.68 4.56
CA LYS A 54 5.97 -4.40 4.42
C LYS A 54 6.51 -3.66 3.18
N PRO A 55 5.67 -2.93 2.44
CA PRO A 55 6.13 -2.10 1.33
C PRO A 55 7.10 -1.03 1.83
N THR A 56 8.09 -0.69 0.99
CA THR A 56 9.12 0.29 1.34
C THR A 56 8.93 1.57 0.53
N GLY A 57 8.62 2.67 1.23
CA GLY A 57 8.44 3.98 0.61
C GLY A 57 7.29 4.02 -0.42
N ILE A 58 7.43 4.91 -1.41
CA ILE A 58 6.44 5.15 -2.46
C ILE A 58 6.95 4.59 -3.79
N TYR A 59 6.20 3.68 -4.40
CA TYR A 59 6.49 3.15 -5.73
C TYR A 59 6.00 4.10 -6.82
N TRP A 60 6.76 5.17 -7.07
CA TRP A 60 6.38 6.23 -8.01
C TRP A 60 6.04 5.74 -9.42
N HIS A 61 6.73 4.70 -9.90
CA HIS A 61 6.49 4.06 -11.21
C HIS A 61 5.13 3.34 -11.32
N LEU A 62 4.37 3.20 -10.23
CA LEU A 62 3.00 2.64 -10.24
C LEU A 62 1.92 3.74 -10.27
N LEU A 63 2.30 5.00 -10.07
CA LEU A 63 1.36 6.11 -10.04
C LEU A 63 1.22 6.69 -11.45
N SER A 64 0.02 6.56 -12.01
CA SER A 64 -0.32 7.28 -13.23
C SER A 64 -0.33 8.79 -12.98
N PRO A 65 -0.14 9.61 -14.03
CA PRO A 65 -0.32 11.06 -13.94
C PRO A 65 -1.69 11.44 -13.34
N GLN A 66 -2.75 10.70 -13.70
CA GLN A 66 -4.10 10.91 -13.20
C GLN A 66 -4.23 10.66 -11.70
N LYS A 67 -3.70 9.54 -11.20
CA LYS A 67 -3.73 9.23 -9.75
C LYS A 67 -2.94 10.25 -8.96
N LEU A 68 -1.75 10.63 -9.44
CA LEU A 68 -0.94 11.64 -8.79
C LEU A 68 -1.68 12.98 -8.72
N ALA A 69 -2.34 13.39 -9.81
CA ALA A 69 -3.13 14.62 -9.85
C ALA A 69 -4.31 14.64 -8.86
N GLN A 70 -4.82 13.48 -8.45
CA GLN A 70 -5.93 13.38 -7.49
C GLN A 70 -5.47 13.42 -6.02
N ILE A 71 -4.23 13.06 -5.72
CA ILE A 71 -3.75 12.92 -4.33
C ILE A 71 -2.75 14.03 -4.00
N ARG A 72 -3.25 15.12 -3.39
CA ARG A 72 -2.47 16.33 -3.08
C ARG A 72 -1.16 16.06 -2.32
N ILE A 73 -1.20 15.18 -1.33
CA ILE A 73 0.00 14.88 -0.52
C ILE A 73 1.10 14.22 -1.37
N LEU A 74 0.75 13.38 -2.35
CA LEU A 74 1.72 12.74 -3.22
C LEU A 74 2.38 13.74 -4.18
N GLN A 75 1.65 14.78 -4.64
CA GLN A 75 2.22 15.87 -5.43
C GLN A 75 3.27 16.62 -4.60
N GLN A 76 2.90 17.03 -3.39
CA GLN A 76 3.80 17.76 -2.50
C GLN A 76 5.07 16.96 -2.17
N LEU A 77 4.92 15.65 -1.89
CA LEU A 77 6.07 14.78 -1.63
C LEU A 77 6.95 14.60 -2.87
N LYS A 78 6.36 14.42 -4.06
CA LYS A 78 7.12 14.31 -5.31
C LYS A 78 7.93 15.58 -5.55
N ASP A 79 7.29 16.74 -5.52
CA ASP A 79 7.95 18.04 -5.76
C ASP A 79 9.10 18.25 -4.77
N GLN A 80 8.88 17.97 -3.47
CA GLN A 80 9.92 18.09 -2.45
C GLN A 80 11.12 17.19 -2.72
N ILE A 81 10.88 15.92 -3.07
CA ILE A 81 11.96 14.96 -3.32
C ILE A 81 12.71 15.31 -4.60
N GLU A 82 12.02 15.71 -5.66
CA GLU A 82 12.65 16.13 -6.92
C GLU A 82 13.51 17.39 -6.74
N VAL A 83 13.04 18.36 -5.95
CA VAL A 83 13.82 19.54 -5.57
C VAL A 83 15.06 19.17 -4.75
N GLN A 84 14.92 18.27 -3.78
CA GLN A 84 16.02 17.85 -2.91
C GLN A 84 17.08 17.00 -3.64
N THR A 85 16.65 16.12 -4.55
CA THR A 85 17.53 15.19 -5.25
C THR A 85 18.04 15.75 -6.57
N GLY A 86 17.40 16.79 -7.11
CA GLY A 86 17.70 17.34 -8.44
C GLY A 86 17.31 16.40 -9.59
N ALA A 87 16.56 15.33 -9.31
CA ALA A 87 16.19 14.31 -10.27
C ALA A 87 14.68 14.10 -10.31
N ALA A 88 14.11 13.99 -11.51
CA ALA A 88 12.70 13.67 -11.69
C ALA A 88 12.42 12.22 -11.29
N LEU A 89 11.41 12.02 -10.44
CA LEU A 89 10.91 10.71 -10.05
C LEU A 89 10.08 10.09 -11.19
N PRO A 90 10.13 8.77 -11.38
CA PRO A 90 9.38 8.11 -12.45
C PRO A 90 7.87 8.23 -12.23
N LEU A 91 7.10 8.06 -13.30
CA LEU A 91 5.65 7.89 -13.25
C LEU A 91 5.26 6.61 -13.97
N GLY A 92 4.16 6.02 -13.52
CA GLY A 92 3.52 4.92 -14.21
C GLY A 92 2.85 5.36 -15.50
N PRO A 93 2.37 4.40 -16.30
CA PRO A 93 1.65 4.70 -17.53
C PRO A 93 0.35 5.46 -17.26
N ASP A 94 -0.11 6.17 -18.30
CA ASP A 94 -1.42 6.82 -18.31
C ASP A 94 -2.54 5.78 -18.08
N GLU A 95 -3.59 6.16 -17.33
CA GLU A 95 -4.76 5.30 -17.12
C GLU A 95 -5.69 5.18 -18.34
N GLY A 96 -5.23 5.64 -19.51
CA GLY A 96 -5.89 5.56 -20.81
C GLY A 96 -6.64 4.25 -21.05
N ARG A 97 -7.97 4.39 -21.08
CA ARG A 97 -9.04 3.50 -21.57
C ARG A 97 -8.57 2.07 -21.91
N VAL A 98 -8.92 1.12 -21.05
CA VAL A 98 -8.90 -0.32 -21.38
C VAL A 98 -9.54 -0.49 -22.74
N GLN A 99 -8.73 -0.79 -23.76
CA GLN A 99 -9.24 -1.25 -25.03
C GLN A 99 -9.80 -2.63 -24.74
N LEU A 100 -11.13 -2.70 -24.58
CA LEU A 100 -11.87 -3.94 -24.59
C LEU A 100 -11.56 -4.63 -25.92
N VAL A 101 -10.58 -5.53 -25.89
CA VAL A 101 -10.45 -6.56 -26.92
C VAL A 101 -11.58 -7.55 -26.65
N HIS A 102 -12.63 -7.42 -27.47
CA HIS A 102 -13.67 -8.43 -27.66
C HIS A 102 -13.08 -9.68 -28.33
#